data_AF-A0A8S2YNX9-F1
#
_entry.id   AF-A0A8S2YNX9-F1
#
_cell.length_a   1.000
_cell.length_b   1.000
_cell.length_c   1.000
_cell.angle_alpha   90.00
_cell.angle_beta   90.00
_cell.angle_gamma   90.00
#
_symmetry.space_group_name_H-M   'P 1'
#
loop_
_entity.id
_entity.type
_entity.pdbx_description
1 polymer ?
#
loop_
_entity_poly.entity_id
_entity_poly.type
_entity_poly.pdbx_seq_one_letter_code
_entity_poly.pdbx_strand_id
1 'polypeptide(L)' 'TEGYSGADIKLVCKEAAMNPVRKVFDILENLKDDANLGECIQLDSIKTTDVEKVLSTTKPSARAFKDKYTQWQKEYESV' A
#
# COMPACT_ATOMS: atom_id res chain seq x y z
N THR A 1 -10.45 -7.71 1.39
CA THR A 1 -9.02 -8.12 1.28
C THR A 1 -8.86 -9.62 1.46
N GLU A 2 -9.77 -10.45 0.92
CA GLU A 2 -9.68 -11.91 1.06
C GLU A 2 -8.40 -12.44 0.38
N GLY A 3 -7.67 -13.32 1.07
CA GLY A 3 -6.42 -13.91 0.58
C GLY A 3 -5.16 -13.05 0.75
N TYR A 4 -5.28 -11.81 1.23
CA TYR A 4 -4.12 -10.97 1.59
C TYR A 4 -3.53 -11.44 2.91
N SER A 5 -2.20 -11.54 2.98
CA SER A 5 -1.48 -11.68 4.24
C SER A 5 -1.32 -10.34 4.95
N GLY A 6 -0.90 -10.36 6.23
CA GLY A 6 -0.54 -9.14 6.95
C GLY A 6 0.61 -8.36 6.28
N ALA A 7 1.54 -9.06 5.61
CA ALA A 7 2.60 -8.42 4.84
C ALA A 7 2.05 -7.69 3.61
N ASP A 8 1.07 -8.26 2.91
CA ASP A 8 0.41 -7.62 1.77
C ASP A 8 -0.32 -6.35 2.22
N ILE A 9 -1.03 -6.39 3.35
CA ILE A 9 -1.72 -5.20 3.90
C ILE A 9 -0.71 -4.12 4.27
N LYS A 10 0.41 -4.48 4.90
CA LYS A 10 1.50 -3.54 5.20
C LYS A 10 2.05 -2.90 3.92
N LEU A 11 2.22 -3.68 2.85
CA LEU A 11 2.67 -3.17 1.56
C LEU A 11 1.65 -2.20 0.96
N VAL A 12 0.36 -2.55 0.96
CA VAL A 12 -0.72 -1.67 0.49
C VAL A 12 -0.70 -0.32 1.23
N CYS A 13 -0.58 -0.33 2.55
CA CYS A 13 -0.55 0.91 3.34
C CYS A 13 0.68 1.78 3.01
N LYS A 14 1.86 1.17 2.85
CA LYS A 14 3.07 1.89 2.45
C LYS A 14 2.91 2.53 1.08
N GLU A 15 2.36 1.79 0.14
CA GLU A 15 2.21 2.24 -1.23
C GLU A 15 1.13 3.33 -1.35
N ALA A 16 0.04 3.23 -0.59
CA ALA A 16 -0.96 4.30 -0.51
C ALA A 16 -0.37 5.59 0.09
N ALA A 17 0.48 5.48 1.11
CA ALA A 17 1.16 6.63 1.71
C ALA A 17 2.18 7.29 0.78
N MET A 18 2.68 6.57 -0.23
CA MET A 18 3.57 7.14 -1.24
C MET A 18 2.85 8.01 -2.27
N ASN A 19 1.53 7.90 -2.44
CA ASN A 19 0.79 8.71 -3.41
C ASN A 19 0.95 10.23 -3.19
N PRO A 20 0.70 10.81 -2.00
CA PRO A 20 0.91 12.25 -1.78
C PRO A 20 2.39 12.64 -1.92
N VAL A 21 3.29 11.76 -1.50
CA VAL A 21 4.74 12.00 -1.60
C VAL A 21 5.18 12.10 -3.06
N ARG A 22 4.66 11.25 -3.96
CA ARG A 22 4.94 11.33 -5.40
C ARG A 22 4.49 12.64 -6.02
N LYS A 23 3.31 13.15 -5.64
CA LYS A 23 2.85 14.48 -6.10
C LYS A 23 3.82 15.59 -5.70
N VAL A 24 4.37 15.51 -4.48
CA VAL A 24 5.38 16.47 -4.03
C VAL A 24 6.64 16.38 -4.89
N PHE A 25 7.13 15.16 -5.18
CA PHE A 25 8.26 14.98 -6.08
C PHE A 25 7.98 15.50 -7.50
N ASP A 26 6.80 15.25 -8.05
CA ASP A 26 6.39 15.78 -9.36
C ASP A 26 6.41 17.31 -9.37
N ILE A 27 5.97 17.97 -8.29
CA ILE A 27 6.08 19.43 -8.15
C ILE A 27 7.55 19.85 -8.13
N LEU A 28 8.37 19.21 -7.30
CA LEU A 28 9.79 19.51 -7.16
C LEU A 28 10.56 19.43 -8.48
N GLU A 29 10.29 18.41 -9.30
CA GLU A 29 10.96 18.22 -10.59
C GLU A 29 10.55 19.27 -11.64
N ASN A 30 9.35 19.86 -11.50
CA ASN A 30 8.82 20.83 -12.45
C ASN A 30 8.96 22.30 -11.99
N LEU A 31 9.48 22.55 -10.78
CA LEU A 31 9.75 23.91 -10.30
C LEU A 31 10.92 24.53 -11.06
N LYS A 32 10.76 25.82 -11.40
CA LYS A 32 11.85 26.67 -11.90
C LYS A 32 12.52 27.36 -10.70
N ASP A 33 13.81 27.65 -10.81
CA ASP A 33 14.72 28.04 -9.72
C ASP A 33 14.25 29.21 -8.80
N ASP A 34 13.28 30.03 -9.23
CA ASP A 34 12.79 31.20 -8.48
C ASP A 34 11.46 30.99 -7.70
N ALA A 35 10.94 29.76 -7.63
CA ALA A 35 9.67 29.49 -6.97
C ALA A 35 9.81 29.24 -5.46
N ASN A 36 8.96 29.89 -4.65
CA ASN A 36 8.97 29.75 -3.19
C ASN A 36 8.47 28.36 -2.76
N LEU A 37 9.41 27.49 -2.37
CA LEU A 37 9.18 26.08 -2.08
C LEU A 37 8.14 25.83 -0.96
N GLY A 38 8.07 26.74 0.01
CA GLY A 38 7.22 26.59 1.20
C GLY A 38 5.73 26.75 0.93
N GLU A 39 5.33 27.49 -0.11
CA GLU A 39 3.91 27.67 -0.47
C GLU A 39 3.40 26.59 -1.43
N CYS A 40 4.27 25.99 -2.24
CA CYS A 40 3.87 25.04 -3.29
C CYS A 40 3.83 23.58 -2.83
N ILE A 41 4.49 23.23 -1.73
CA ILE A 41 4.48 21.86 -1.21
C ILE A 41 3.45 21.74 -0.09
N GLN A 42 2.30 21.16 -0.41
CA GLN A 42 1.32 20.72 0.58
C GLN A 42 1.14 19.21 0.49
N LEU A 43 1.32 18.53 1.62
CA LEU A 43 1.17 17.08 1.67
C LEU A 43 -0.30 16.74 1.88
N ASP A 44 -0.92 16.20 0.83
CA ASP A 44 -2.32 15.80 0.87
C ASP A 44 -2.55 14.70 1.92
N SER A 45 -3.69 14.79 2.62
CA SER A 45 -4.17 13.68 3.44
C SER A 45 -4.60 12.50 2.57
N ILE A 46 -4.23 11.29 2.99
CA ILE A 46 -4.53 10.04 2.28
C ILE A 46 -6.04 9.79 2.35
N LYS A 47 -6.66 9.49 1.20
CA LYS A 47 -8.08 9.17 1.11
C LYS A 47 -8.30 7.68 0.89
N THR A 48 -9.52 7.21 1.17
CA THR A 48 -9.91 5.81 0.90
C THR A 48 -9.69 5.42 -0.57
N THR A 49 -9.88 6.36 -1.49
CA THR A 49 -9.65 6.16 -2.93
C THR A 49 -8.20 5.78 -3.26
N ASP A 50 -7.23 6.29 -2.50
CA ASP A 50 -5.82 5.96 -2.67
C ASP A 50 -5.56 4.50 -2.29
N VAL A 51 -6.16 4.06 -1.20
CA VAL A 51 -6.07 2.68 -0.70
C VAL A 51 -6.76 1.71 -1.66
N GLU A 52 -7.94 2.05 -2.17
CA GLU A 52 -8.67 1.26 -3.16
C GLU A 52 -7.90 1.11 -4.47
N LYS A 53 -7.28 2.21 -4.95
CA LYS A 53 -6.42 2.18 -6.13
C LYS A 53 -5.26 1.20 -5.95
N VAL A 54 -4.56 1.26 -4.81
CA VAL A 54 -3.43 0.36 -4.53
C VAL A 54 -3.89 -1.09 -4.33
N LEU A 55 -5.04 -1.31 -3.72
CA LEU A 55 -5.65 -2.63 -3.60
C LEU A 55 -5.99 -3.25 -4.96
N SER A 56 -6.38 -2.45 -5.94
CA SER A 56 -6.70 -2.94 -7.29
C SER A 56 -5.47 -3.41 -8.07
N THR A 57 -4.29 -2.86 -7.75
CA THR A 57 -3.02 -3.16 -8.45
C THR A 57 -2.15 -4.16 -7.70
N THR A 58 -2.35 -4.31 -6.39
CA THR A 58 -1.65 -5.29 -5.56
C THR A 58 -2.33 -6.65 -5.67
N LYS A 59 -1.56 -7.74 -5.73
CA LYS A 59 -2.10 -9.10 -5.71
C LYS A 59 -1.87 -9.75 -4.35
N PRO A 60 -2.85 -10.50 -3.80
CA PRO A 60 -2.67 -11.24 -2.56
C PRO A 60 -1.60 -12.33 -2.72
N SER A 61 -0.66 -12.42 -1.77
CA SER A 61 0.38 -13.45 -1.78
C SER A 61 -0.09 -14.76 -1.14
N ALA A 62 -1.03 -14.71 -0.18
CA ALA A 62 -1.42 -15.86 0.63
C ALA A 62 -2.60 -16.68 0.09
N ARG A 63 -3.15 -16.32 -1.07
CA ARG A 63 -4.41 -16.90 -1.58
C ARG A 63 -4.40 -18.43 -1.73
N ALA A 64 -3.25 -19.03 -2.08
CA ALA A 64 -3.12 -20.47 -2.32
C ALA A 64 -2.68 -21.29 -1.10
N PHE A 65 -2.33 -20.64 0.02
CA PHE A 65 -1.73 -21.34 1.17
C PHE A 65 -2.70 -21.57 2.33
N LYS A 66 -3.82 -20.84 2.38
CA LYS A 66 -4.82 -20.92 3.45
C LYS A 66 -5.32 -22.36 3.67
N ASP A 67 -5.70 -23.03 2.60
CA ASP A 67 -6.26 -24.39 2.68
C ASP A 67 -5.20 -25.42 3.07
N LYS A 68 -3.97 -25.28 2.54
CA LYS A 68 -2.84 -26.15 2.87
C LYS A 68 -2.48 -26.07 4.35
N TYR A 69 -2.42 -24.87 4.91
CA TYR A 69 -2.13 -24.70 6.35
C TYR A 69 -3.27 -25.18 7.23
N THR A 70 -4.52 -24.99 6.79
CA THR A 70 -5.69 -25.50 7.52
C THR A 70 -5.69 -27.03 7.53
N GLN A 71 -5.34 -27.67 6.42
CA GLN A 71 -5.20 -29.13 6.35
C GLN A 71 -4.06 -29.62 7.25
N TRP A 72 -2.88 -29.02 7.13
CA TRP A 72 -1.73 -29.38 7.97
C TRP A 72 -2.04 -29.21 9.46
N GLN A 73 -2.72 -28.11 9.83
CA GLN A 73 -3.11 -27.87 11.22
C GLN A 73 -4.03 -28.99 11.73
N LYS A 74 -5.04 -29.40 10.97
CA LYS A 74 -5.92 -30.52 11.38
C LYS A 74 -5.18 -31.84 11.57
N GLU A 75 -4.13 -32.08 10.79
CA GLU A 75 -3.36 -33.34 10.83
C GLU A 75 -2.33 -33.37 11.97
N TYR A 76 -1.81 -32.21 12.39
CA TYR A 76 -0.66 -32.12 13.31
C TYR A 76 -0.84 -31.18 14.50
N GLU A 77 -2.01 -30.55 14.68
CA GLU A 77 -2.25 -29.76 15.88
C GLU A 77 -2.19 -30.65 17.12
N SER A 78 -1.44 -30.18 18.12
CA SER A 78 -1.38 -30.87 19.41
C SER A 78 -2.75 -30.76 20.08
N VAL A 79 -3.18 -31.88 20.68
CA VAL A 79 -4.27 -31.91 21.65
C VAL A 79 -3.96 -31.00 22.83
#